data_AF-A0A1I9WIJ9-F1
#
_entry.id   AF-A0A1I9WIJ9-F1
#
_cell.length_a   1.000
_cell.length_b   1.000
_cell.length_c   1.000
_cell.angle_alpha   90.00
_cell.angle_beta   90.00
_cell.angle_gamma   90.00
#
_symmetry.space_group_name_H-M   'P 1'
#
loop_
_entity.id
_entity.type
_entity.pdbx_description
1 polymer ?
#
loop_
_entity_poly.entity_id
_entity_poly.type
_entity_poly.pdbx_seq_one_letter_code
_entity_poly.pdbx_strand_id
1 'polypeptide(L)'
;ANRLTSQINGLGQAVKNVNDGISIAQTAEGAMQASTDILQKMRTLALSSATGSLSADDRKSNNDEYQALTSELTRISNTTTFGGQKLLDGSYGTKAIQVGANANETINLSLENVAADKIGSQQVKSSDIAITAKGLAAGDITVTGNGQTKTVSYLEGASAKSIAAQLNGSIGGLTATASTEVKLKVDTSKTTGATPPASANFKLTVGDGKEVSFIGVNDNASLADQLKSNSAKLGISVNY
;
A
#
# COMPACT_ATOMS: atom_id res chain seq x y z
N ALA A 1 -30.58 28.85 -47.71
CA ALA A 1 -29.11 28.77 -47.90
C ALA A 1 -28.37 28.78 -46.56
N ASN A 2 -28.42 29.87 -45.77
CA ASN A 2 -27.61 30.04 -44.55
C ASN A 2 -27.75 28.93 -43.48
N ARG A 3 -28.94 28.36 -43.29
CA ARG A 3 -29.15 27.22 -42.37
C ARG A 3 -28.42 25.94 -42.79
N LEU A 4 -28.45 25.60 -44.09
CA LEU A 4 -27.76 24.41 -44.61
C LEU A 4 -26.25 24.59 -44.55
N THR A 5 -25.75 25.77 -44.89
CA THR A 5 -24.32 26.10 -44.74
C THR A 5 -23.87 26.01 -43.27
N SER A 6 -24.67 26.51 -42.32
CA SER A 6 -24.37 26.39 -40.89
C SER A 6 -24.38 24.94 -40.40
N GLN A 7 -25.30 24.10 -40.88
CA GLN A 7 -25.33 22.67 -40.54
C GLN A 7 -24.14 21.92 -41.13
N ILE A 8 -23.76 22.19 -42.38
CA ILE A 8 -22.58 21.57 -43.01
C ILE A 8 -21.30 21.94 -42.25
N ASN A 9 -21.15 23.21 -41.87
CA ASN A 9 -20.01 23.66 -41.06
C ASN A 9 -20.02 23.02 -39.66
N GLY A 10 -21.20 22.89 -39.03
CA GLY A 10 -21.37 22.21 -37.75
C GLY A 10 -21.00 20.73 -37.81
N LEU A 11 -21.46 20.01 -38.85
CA LEU A 11 -21.09 18.62 -39.10
C LEU A 11 -19.59 18.47 -39.39
N GLY A 12 -18.99 19.41 -40.12
CA GLY A 12 -17.55 19.44 -40.37
C GLY A 12 -16.72 19.53 -39.08
N GLN A 13 -17.15 20.35 -38.12
CA GLN A 13 -16.52 20.42 -36.80
C GLN A 13 -16.80 19.17 -35.96
N ALA A 14 -18.02 18.62 -36.04
CA ALA A 14 -18.38 17.39 -35.35
C ALA A 14 -17.51 16.20 -35.78
N VAL A 15 -17.22 16.06 -37.09
CA VAL A 15 -16.30 15.03 -37.60
C VAL A 15 -14.90 15.18 -36.99
N LYS A 16 -14.38 16.40 -36.85
CA LYS A 16 -13.10 16.62 -36.16
C LYS A 16 -13.16 16.21 -34.70
N ASN A 17 -14.20 16.63 -33.97
CA ASN A 17 -14.39 16.27 -32.56
C ASN A 17 -14.48 14.74 -32.37
N VAL A 18 -15.14 14.03 -33.28
CA VAL A 18 -15.23 12.56 -33.27
C VAL A 18 -13.86 11.94 -33.50
N ASN A 19 -13.08 12.43 -34.46
CA ASN A 19 -11.73 11.92 -34.72
C ASN A 19 -10.79 12.14 -33.52
N ASP A 20 -10.91 13.28 -32.83
CA ASP A 20 -10.17 13.54 -31.59
C ASP A 20 -10.63 12.57 -30.48
N GLY A 21 -11.94 12.33 -30.35
CA GLY A 21 -12.51 11.35 -29.44
C GLY A 21 -11.98 9.93 -29.66
N ILE A 22 -11.92 9.50 -30.93
CA ILE A 22 -11.36 8.20 -31.32
C ILE A 22 -9.87 8.14 -30.95
N SER A 23 -9.11 9.19 -31.21
CA SER A 23 -7.68 9.26 -30.91
C SER A 23 -7.41 9.19 -29.40
N ILE A 24 -8.24 9.87 -28.60
CA ILE A 24 -8.20 9.79 -27.14
C ILE A 24 -8.49 8.36 -26.67
N ALA A 25 -9.58 7.76 -27.18
CA ALA A 25 -9.97 6.41 -26.81
C ALA A 25 -8.90 5.38 -27.18
N GLN A 26 -8.29 5.49 -28.36
CA GLN A 26 -7.20 4.60 -28.78
C GLN A 26 -5.94 4.77 -27.92
N THR A 27 -5.60 5.99 -27.54
CA THR A 27 -4.47 6.27 -26.64
C THR A 27 -4.72 5.65 -25.26
N ALA A 28 -5.93 5.81 -24.74
CA ALA A 28 -6.35 5.20 -23.48
C ALA A 28 -6.33 3.66 -23.56
N GLU A 29 -6.89 3.08 -24.63
CA GLU A 29 -6.93 1.63 -24.87
C GLU A 29 -5.52 1.02 -24.92
N GLY A 30 -4.58 1.62 -25.65
CA GLY A 30 -3.20 1.12 -25.72
C GLY A 30 -2.49 1.12 -24.36
N ALA A 31 -2.73 2.15 -23.54
CA ALA A 31 -2.20 2.21 -22.19
C ALA A 31 -2.90 1.22 -21.23
N MET A 32 -4.19 0.96 -21.42
CA MET A 32 -4.94 -0.05 -20.66
C MET A 32 -4.52 -1.48 -21.02
N GLN A 33 -4.15 -1.75 -22.28
CA GLN A 33 -3.56 -3.03 -22.69
C GLN A 33 -2.23 -3.28 -21.98
N ALA A 34 -1.33 -2.28 -21.97
CA ALA A 34 -0.08 -2.37 -21.21
C ALA A 34 -0.32 -2.60 -19.70
N SER A 35 -1.31 -1.90 -19.13
CA SER A 35 -1.70 -2.09 -17.72
C SER A 35 -2.24 -3.50 -17.47
N THR A 36 -2.99 -4.08 -18.42
CA THR A 36 -3.53 -5.44 -18.34
C THR A 36 -2.40 -6.48 -18.36
N ASP A 37 -1.41 -6.33 -19.24
CA ASP A 37 -0.26 -7.23 -19.31
C ASP A 37 0.55 -7.22 -18.01
N ILE A 38 0.73 -6.03 -17.42
CA ILE A 38 1.37 -5.87 -16.11
C ILE A 38 0.57 -6.58 -15.02
N LEU A 39 -0.75 -6.42 -14.97
CA LEU A 39 -1.62 -7.08 -14.00
C LEU A 39 -1.59 -8.60 -14.13
N GLN A 40 -1.50 -9.13 -15.35
CA GLN A 40 -1.33 -10.56 -15.57
C GLN A 40 0.02 -11.08 -15.04
N LYS A 41 1.11 -10.33 -15.22
CA LYS A 41 2.41 -10.66 -14.60
C LYS A 41 2.35 -10.60 -13.08
N MET A 42 1.77 -9.54 -12.51
CA MET A 42 1.56 -9.39 -11.07
C MET A 42 0.76 -10.57 -10.50
N ARG A 43 -0.27 -11.05 -11.23
CA ARG A 43 -1.03 -12.24 -10.85
C ARG A 43 -0.16 -13.49 -10.83
N THR A 44 0.66 -13.72 -11.85
CA THR A 44 1.58 -14.87 -11.90
C THR A 44 2.60 -14.85 -10.76
N LEU A 45 3.17 -13.68 -10.45
CA LEU A 45 4.07 -13.50 -9.31
C LEU A 45 3.38 -13.78 -7.97
N ALA A 46 2.13 -13.33 -7.81
CA ALA A 46 1.33 -13.60 -6.62
C ALA A 46 1.04 -15.10 -6.45
N LEU A 47 0.67 -15.80 -7.52
CA LEU A 47 0.46 -17.26 -7.49
C LEU A 47 1.76 -18.01 -7.17
N SER A 48 2.87 -17.62 -7.79
CA SER A 48 4.20 -18.21 -7.53
C SER A 48 4.60 -18.05 -6.07
N SER A 49 4.38 -16.85 -5.51
CA SER A 49 4.70 -16.54 -4.11
C SER A 49 3.83 -17.27 -3.09
N ALA A 50 2.61 -17.66 -3.48
CA ALA A 50 1.69 -18.45 -2.67
C ALA A 50 2.05 -19.95 -2.61
N THR A 51 2.95 -20.43 -3.48
CA THR A 51 3.42 -21.82 -3.39
C THR A 51 4.35 -22.01 -2.19
N GLY A 52 4.10 -23.04 -1.38
CA GLY A 52 4.80 -23.25 -0.10
C GLY A 52 6.29 -23.60 -0.22
N SER A 53 6.76 -23.98 -1.41
CA SER A 53 8.14 -24.44 -1.65
C SER A 53 9.15 -23.31 -1.90
N LEU A 54 8.70 -22.06 -1.97
CA LEU A 54 9.57 -20.92 -2.31
C LEU A 54 10.36 -20.43 -1.08
N SER A 55 11.66 -20.15 -1.25
CA SER A 55 12.51 -19.64 -0.16
C SER A 55 12.13 -18.20 0.23
N ALA A 56 12.59 -17.72 1.38
CA ALA A 56 12.35 -16.33 1.81
C ALA A 56 12.99 -15.31 0.84
N ASP A 57 14.16 -15.63 0.28
CA ASP A 57 14.89 -14.77 -0.65
C ASP A 57 14.20 -14.70 -2.03
N ASP A 58 13.62 -15.81 -2.47
CA ASP A 58 12.82 -15.86 -3.71
C ASP A 58 11.50 -15.08 -3.55
N ARG A 59 10.83 -15.19 -2.39
CA ARG A 59 9.65 -14.36 -2.09
C ARG A 59 10.01 -12.88 -2.04
N LYS A 60 11.19 -12.53 -1.51
CA LYS A 60 11.68 -11.15 -1.52
C LYS A 60 11.91 -10.65 -2.95
N SER A 61 12.57 -11.45 -3.79
CA SER A 61 12.84 -11.07 -5.19
C SER A 61 11.55 -10.90 -5.98
N ASN A 62 10.59 -11.82 -5.84
CA ASN A 62 9.25 -11.69 -6.44
C ASN A 62 8.50 -10.44 -5.95
N ASN A 63 8.65 -10.08 -4.67
CA ASN A 63 8.04 -8.89 -4.10
C ASN A 63 8.71 -7.59 -4.59
N ASP A 64 10.02 -7.62 -4.84
CA ASP A 64 10.75 -6.49 -5.42
C ASP A 64 10.30 -6.28 -6.89
N GLU A 65 10.11 -7.36 -7.65
CA GLU A 65 9.52 -7.30 -9.01
C GLU A 65 8.06 -6.80 -8.98
N TYR A 66 7.25 -7.29 -8.04
CA TYR A 66 5.86 -6.85 -7.87
C TYR A 66 5.78 -5.33 -7.57
N GLN A 67 6.68 -4.81 -6.75
CA GLN A 67 6.76 -3.36 -6.47
C GLN A 67 7.18 -2.56 -7.72
N ALA A 68 8.13 -3.06 -8.51
CA ALA A 68 8.52 -2.42 -9.76
C ALA A 68 7.35 -2.36 -10.75
N LEU A 69 6.60 -3.46 -10.90
CA LEU A 69 5.39 -3.52 -11.73
C LEU A 69 4.29 -2.57 -11.23
N THR A 70 4.12 -2.45 -9.91
CA THR A 70 3.18 -1.51 -9.29
C THR A 70 3.56 -0.05 -9.60
N SER A 71 4.85 0.28 -9.51
CA SER A 71 5.37 1.59 -9.89
C SER A 71 5.15 1.86 -11.37
N GLU A 72 5.34 0.87 -12.22
CA GLU A 72 5.15 1.00 -13.67
C GLU A 72 3.69 1.24 -14.04
N LEU A 73 2.75 0.55 -13.38
CA LEU A 73 1.31 0.76 -13.58
C LEU A 73 0.89 2.18 -13.16
N THR A 74 1.46 2.69 -12.06
CA THR A 74 1.29 4.08 -11.63
C THR A 74 1.92 5.07 -12.63
N ARG A 75 3.08 4.73 -13.20
CA ARG A 75 3.72 5.55 -14.24
C ARG A 75 2.86 5.61 -15.51
N ILE A 76 2.29 4.50 -15.97
CA ILE A 76 1.41 4.47 -17.16
C ILE A 76 0.18 5.35 -16.93
N SER A 77 -0.49 5.23 -15.78
CA SER A 77 -1.61 6.09 -15.41
C SER A 77 -1.23 7.58 -15.46
N ASN A 78 -0.08 7.94 -14.86
CA ASN A 78 0.38 9.33 -14.78
C ASN A 78 0.97 9.88 -16.07
N THR A 79 1.50 9.05 -16.97
CA THR A 79 2.18 9.51 -18.20
C THR A 79 1.29 9.49 -19.43
N THR A 80 0.19 8.72 -19.42
CA THR A 80 -0.76 8.67 -20.53
C THR A 80 -1.50 9.99 -20.67
N THR A 81 -1.17 10.75 -21.73
CA THR A 81 -1.78 12.05 -22.05
C THR A 81 -2.16 12.15 -23.51
N PHE A 82 -3.23 12.89 -23.80
CA PHE A 82 -3.58 13.32 -25.15
C PHE A 82 -3.87 14.82 -25.14
N GLY A 83 -3.24 15.58 -26.05
CA GLY A 83 -3.42 17.03 -26.14
C GLY A 83 -3.12 17.79 -24.83
N GLY A 84 -2.21 17.26 -24.00
CA GLY A 84 -1.87 17.81 -22.67
C GLY A 84 -2.82 17.43 -21.54
N GLN A 85 -3.91 16.71 -21.82
CA GLN A 85 -4.83 16.20 -20.79
C GLN A 85 -4.44 14.78 -20.39
N LYS A 86 -4.42 14.52 -19.08
CA LYS A 86 -4.21 13.17 -18.52
C LYS A 86 -5.48 12.35 -18.74
N LEU A 87 -5.30 11.10 -19.14
CA LEU A 87 -6.44 10.24 -19.52
C LEU A 87 -6.81 9.26 -18.41
N LEU A 88 -5.82 8.76 -17.66
CA LEU A 88 -5.97 7.54 -16.84
C LEU A 88 -5.62 7.75 -15.36
N ASP A 89 -5.46 9.01 -14.92
CA ASP A 89 -5.19 9.40 -13.52
C ASP A 89 -6.46 9.74 -12.73
N GLY A 90 -7.63 9.57 -13.35
CA GLY A 90 -8.94 9.90 -12.77
C GLY A 90 -9.35 11.36 -12.89
N SER A 91 -8.46 12.27 -13.34
CA SER A 91 -8.82 13.68 -13.55
C SER A 91 -9.68 13.89 -14.81
N TYR A 92 -9.63 12.94 -15.75
CA TYR A 92 -10.36 13.03 -17.02
C TYR A 92 -11.88 13.01 -16.82
N GLY A 93 -12.38 12.15 -15.93
CA GLY A 93 -13.80 12.00 -15.59
C GLY A 93 -14.66 11.62 -16.80
N THR A 94 -15.85 12.22 -16.90
CA THR A 94 -16.74 12.09 -18.07
C THR A 94 -16.67 13.36 -18.92
N LYS A 95 -16.31 13.22 -20.20
CA LYS A 95 -16.37 14.32 -21.18
C LYS A 95 -17.36 14.00 -22.28
N ALA A 96 -18.16 15.00 -22.65
CA ALA A 96 -19.12 14.91 -23.74
C ALA A 96 -18.44 15.35 -25.05
N ILE A 97 -18.46 14.47 -26.04
CA ILE A 97 -17.94 14.72 -27.39
C ILE A 97 -19.11 15.09 -28.28
N GLN A 98 -19.13 16.32 -28.78
CA GLN A 98 -20.19 16.80 -29.67
C GLN A 98 -20.03 16.18 -31.07
N VAL A 99 -20.97 15.33 -31.45
CA VAL A 99 -20.97 14.54 -32.69
C VAL A 99 -21.98 15.01 -33.73
N GLY A 100 -22.82 15.97 -33.39
CA GLY A 100 -23.81 16.54 -34.31
C GLY A 100 -23.76 18.07 -34.42
N ALA A 101 -24.58 18.61 -35.32
CA ALA A 101 -24.62 20.04 -35.61
C ALA A 101 -25.52 20.84 -34.66
N ASN A 102 -26.38 20.17 -33.88
CA ASN A 102 -27.27 20.80 -32.92
C ASN A 102 -26.76 20.59 -31.48
N ALA A 103 -27.07 21.52 -30.58
CA ALA A 103 -26.66 21.39 -29.18
C ALA A 103 -27.16 20.08 -28.54
N ASN A 104 -26.30 19.47 -27.71
CA ASN A 104 -26.55 18.20 -26.98
C ASN A 104 -26.59 16.92 -27.82
N GLU A 105 -26.18 16.97 -29.09
CA GLU A 105 -25.85 15.76 -29.86
C GLU A 105 -24.45 15.27 -29.47
N THR A 106 -24.31 14.68 -28.27
CA THR A 106 -23.02 14.30 -27.69
C THR A 106 -22.92 12.81 -27.36
N ILE A 107 -21.70 12.27 -27.46
CA ILE A 107 -21.32 10.96 -26.91
C ILE A 107 -20.47 11.20 -25.67
N ASN A 108 -20.85 10.58 -24.55
CA ASN A 108 -20.08 10.70 -23.32
C ASN A 108 -18.97 9.64 -23.29
N LEU A 109 -17.73 10.09 -23.09
CA LEU A 109 -16.58 9.23 -22.84
C LEU A 109 -16.15 9.40 -21.39
N SER A 110 -16.21 8.31 -20.63
CA SER A 110 -15.73 8.22 -19.25
C SER A 110 -14.42 7.44 -19.21
N LEU A 111 -13.39 8.04 -18.62
CA LEU A 111 -12.12 7.37 -18.32
C LEU A 111 -11.88 7.43 -16.81
N GLU A 112 -11.60 6.26 -16.24
CA GLU A 112 -11.39 6.09 -14.80
C GLU A 112 -9.89 6.09 -14.44
N ASN A 113 -9.61 6.17 -13.15
CA ASN A 113 -8.24 6.08 -12.65
C ASN A 113 -7.77 4.62 -12.67
N VAL A 114 -6.70 4.35 -13.42
CA VAL A 114 -6.09 3.01 -13.49
C VAL A 114 -4.77 2.89 -12.73
N ALA A 115 -4.44 3.85 -11.88
CA ALA A 115 -3.25 3.80 -11.03
C ALA A 115 -3.33 2.62 -10.03
N ALA A 116 -2.16 2.16 -9.60
CA ALA A 116 -2.06 0.94 -8.80
C ALA A 116 -2.74 1.05 -7.43
N ASP A 117 -2.81 2.26 -6.87
CA ASP A 117 -3.51 2.56 -5.62
C ASP A 117 -5.04 2.58 -5.75
N LYS A 118 -5.57 2.69 -6.98
CA LYS A 118 -7.01 2.70 -7.27
C LYS A 118 -7.53 1.37 -7.82
N ILE A 119 -6.69 0.59 -8.50
CA ILE A 119 -7.02 -0.76 -8.98
C ILE A 119 -6.72 -1.83 -7.92
N GLY A 120 -5.67 -1.67 -7.11
CA GLY A 120 -5.17 -2.67 -6.16
C GLY A 120 -5.55 -2.43 -4.69
N SER A 121 -5.55 -3.51 -3.90
CA SER A 121 -5.75 -3.47 -2.44
C SER A 121 -4.66 -2.64 -1.77
N GLN A 122 -5.06 -1.63 -0.99
CA GLN A 122 -4.10 -0.78 -0.28
C GLN A 122 -3.33 -1.58 0.77
N GLN A 123 -2.01 -1.68 0.57
CA GLN A 123 -1.11 -2.18 1.61
C GLN A 123 -0.77 -1.01 2.56
N VAL A 124 -1.61 -0.79 3.55
CA VAL A 124 -1.31 0.16 4.63
C VAL A 124 -0.25 -0.47 5.53
N LYS A 125 1.03 -0.19 5.28
CA LYS A 125 2.06 -0.39 6.29
C LYS A 125 1.84 0.67 7.37
N SER A 126 1.51 0.26 8.58
CA SER A 126 1.40 1.19 9.71
C SER A 126 2.80 1.76 9.98
N SER A 127 3.06 2.94 9.45
CA SER A 127 4.29 3.69 9.69
C SER A 127 4.27 4.23 11.12
N ASP A 128 5.32 3.91 11.88
CA ASP A 128 5.74 4.59 13.11
C ASP A 128 4.64 4.85 14.15
N ILE A 129 4.08 3.77 14.69
CA ILE A 129 3.40 3.84 15.97
C ILE A 129 4.45 4.09 17.06
N ALA A 130 4.47 5.31 17.60
CA ALA A 130 5.23 5.61 18.80
C ALA A 130 4.60 4.89 20.00
N ILE A 131 5.28 3.87 20.52
CA ILE A 131 4.89 3.20 21.76
C ILE A 131 5.18 4.16 22.92
N THR A 132 4.13 4.62 23.60
CA THR A 132 4.26 5.41 24.83
C THR A 132 4.33 4.50 26.05
N ALA A 133 4.63 5.03 27.24
CA ALA A 133 4.62 4.25 28.49
C ALA A 133 3.25 3.60 28.82
N LYS A 134 2.15 4.04 28.17
CA LYS A 134 0.80 3.45 28.27
C LYS A 134 0.45 2.51 27.11
N GLY A 135 1.38 2.28 26.18
CA GLY A 135 1.15 1.52 24.96
C GLY A 135 0.81 2.40 23.76
N LEU A 136 0.03 1.84 22.83
CA LEU A 136 -0.46 2.49 21.62
C LEU A 136 -1.50 3.57 21.95
N ALA A 137 -1.35 4.79 21.44
CA ALA A 137 -2.38 5.83 21.53
C ALA A 137 -3.57 5.47 20.62
N ALA A 138 -4.81 5.80 20.99
CA ALA A 138 -5.98 5.55 20.15
C ALA A 138 -5.87 6.25 18.79
N GLY A 139 -6.41 5.64 17.74
CA GLY A 139 -6.35 6.20 16.39
C GLY A 139 -7.20 5.45 15.39
N ASP A 140 -7.17 5.92 14.15
CA ASP A 140 -7.96 5.39 13.05
C ASP A 140 -7.06 4.88 11.93
N ILE A 141 -7.42 3.72 11.37
CA ILE A 141 -6.84 3.17 10.14
C ILE A 141 -7.90 3.22 9.06
N THR A 142 -7.76 4.13 8.11
CA THR A 142 -8.59 4.17 6.90
C THR A 142 -8.07 3.15 5.89
N VAL A 143 -8.86 2.11 5.61
CA VAL A 143 -8.58 1.15 4.55
C VAL A 143 -9.50 1.44 3.37
N THR A 144 -8.94 1.41 2.17
CA THR A 144 -9.70 1.50 0.92
C THR A 144 -9.34 0.28 0.08
N GLY A 145 -10.33 -0.40 -0.48
CA GLY A 145 -10.13 -1.59 -1.30
C GLY A 145 -11.43 -2.08 -1.92
N ASN A 146 -11.37 -2.66 -3.13
CA ASN A 146 -12.55 -3.16 -3.85
C ASN A 146 -13.68 -2.12 -3.98
N GLY A 147 -13.34 -0.85 -4.20
CA GLY A 147 -14.29 0.27 -4.28
C GLY A 147 -14.94 0.71 -2.96
N GLN A 148 -14.58 0.10 -1.83
CA GLN A 148 -15.11 0.40 -0.50
C GLN A 148 -14.05 1.13 0.33
N THR A 149 -14.45 2.16 1.07
CA THR A 149 -13.61 2.82 2.08
C THR A 149 -14.18 2.53 3.45
N LYS A 150 -13.34 2.03 4.38
CA LYS A 150 -13.75 1.75 5.75
C LYS A 150 -12.68 2.19 6.74
N THR A 151 -13.09 2.93 7.75
CA THR A 151 -12.24 3.32 8.87
C THR A 151 -12.35 2.28 9.98
N VAL A 152 -11.22 1.74 10.42
CA VAL A 152 -11.12 0.87 11.59
C VAL A 152 -10.46 1.66 12.71
N SER A 153 -11.26 2.00 13.72
CA SER A 153 -10.80 2.68 14.93
C SER A 153 -10.26 1.67 15.94
N TYR A 154 -9.14 2.01 16.55
CA TYR A 154 -8.52 1.23 17.63
C TYR A 154 -8.38 2.07 18.90
N LEU A 155 -8.57 1.42 20.04
CA LEU A 155 -8.53 2.05 21.36
C LEU A 155 -7.09 2.15 21.88
N GLU A 156 -6.89 3.00 22.88
CA GLU A 156 -5.61 3.09 23.62
C GLU A 156 -5.24 1.72 24.19
N GLY A 157 -3.98 1.31 24.02
CA GLY A 157 -3.47 0.02 24.48
C GLY A 157 -3.89 -1.19 23.64
N ALA A 158 -4.55 -0.99 22.49
CA ALA A 158 -4.89 -2.09 21.60
C ALA A 158 -3.63 -2.81 21.09
N SER A 159 -3.65 -4.14 21.13
CA SER A 159 -2.56 -4.95 20.59
C SER A 159 -2.57 -4.93 19.05
N ALA A 160 -1.40 -5.08 18.42
CA ALA A 160 -1.31 -5.24 16.97
C ALA A 160 -2.19 -6.40 16.47
N LYS A 161 -2.32 -7.46 17.27
CA LYS A 161 -3.20 -8.62 17.00
C LYS A 161 -4.68 -8.23 16.93
N SER A 162 -5.18 -7.47 17.90
CA SER A 162 -6.59 -7.03 17.91
C SER A 162 -6.88 -6.09 16.73
N ILE A 163 -5.93 -5.21 16.39
CA ILE A 163 -6.08 -4.30 15.25
C ILE A 163 -6.11 -5.06 13.93
N ALA A 164 -5.18 -6.01 13.73
CA ALA A 164 -5.19 -6.88 12.56
C ALA A 164 -6.47 -7.73 12.48
N ALA A 165 -7.01 -8.18 13.61
CA ALA A 165 -8.29 -8.89 13.65
C ALA A 165 -9.47 -8.00 13.23
N GLN A 166 -9.49 -6.72 13.65
CA GLN A 166 -10.51 -5.76 13.21
C GLN A 166 -10.37 -5.38 11.73
N LEU A 167 -9.15 -5.41 11.19
CA LEU A 167 -8.88 -5.18 9.77
C LEU A 167 -9.26 -6.41 8.92
N ASN A 168 -9.02 -7.63 9.41
CA ASN A 168 -9.40 -8.85 8.70
C ASN A 168 -10.92 -8.91 8.46
N GLY A 169 -11.32 -8.95 7.20
CA GLY A 169 -12.74 -8.96 6.82
C GLY A 169 -13.46 -7.60 6.89
N SER A 170 -12.74 -6.51 7.21
CA SER A 170 -13.34 -5.17 7.13
C SER A 170 -13.70 -4.75 5.71
N ILE A 171 -12.97 -5.26 4.72
CA ILE A 171 -13.24 -5.14 3.29
C ILE A 171 -13.08 -6.54 2.66
N GLY A 172 -13.87 -6.86 1.64
CA GLY A 172 -13.77 -8.14 0.94
C GLY A 172 -12.37 -8.38 0.39
N GLY A 173 -11.73 -9.50 0.76
CA GLY A 173 -10.39 -9.87 0.32
C GLY A 173 -9.22 -9.26 1.11
N LEU A 174 -9.49 -8.47 2.15
CA LEU A 174 -8.45 -7.91 3.01
C LEU A 174 -7.94 -8.95 4.02
N THR A 175 -6.66 -9.29 3.93
CA THR A 175 -5.91 -10.01 4.96
C THR A 175 -4.91 -9.07 5.64
N ALA A 176 -4.95 -9.01 6.96
CA ALA A 176 -4.08 -8.21 7.79
C ALA A 176 -3.27 -9.13 8.73
N THR A 177 -1.96 -8.95 8.71
CA THR A 177 -1.01 -9.66 9.57
C THR A 177 -0.40 -8.67 10.55
N ALA A 178 -0.35 -9.02 11.83
CA ALA A 178 0.29 -8.23 12.86
C ALA A 178 1.72 -8.72 13.11
N SER A 179 2.67 -7.78 13.16
CA SER A 179 4.01 -8.01 13.72
C SER A 179 4.35 -6.87 14.67
N THR A 180 5.12 -7.16 15.71
CA THR A 180 5.61 -6.16 16.66
C THR A 180 7.13 -6.28 16.74
N GLU A 181 7.83 -5.25 16.28
CA GLU A 181 9.28 -5.16 16.34
C GLU A 181 9.68 -4.12 17.39
N VAL A 182 10.62 -4.49 18.26
CA VAL A 182 11.14 -3.59 19.32
C VAL A 182 12.65 -3.56 19.21
N LYS A 183 13.22 -2.36 19.09
CA LYS A 183 14.67 -2.15 19.11
C LYS A 183 15.11 -1.78 20.53
N LEU A 184 15.84 -2.69 21.16
CA LEU A 184 16.42 -2.49 22.49
C LEU A 184 17.89 -2.10 22.37
N LYS A 185 18.33 -1.07 23.08
CA LYS A 185 19.73 -0.66 23.15
C LYS A 185 20.15 -0.50 24.61
N VAL A 186 21.33 -1.04 24.95
CA VAL A 186 21.97 -0.75 26.24
C VAL A 186 22.79 0.52 26.07
N ASP A 187 22.55 1.51 26.92
CA ASP A 187 23.40 2.68 26.98
C ASP A 187 24.68 2.33 27.74
N THR A 188 25.73 1.97 26.99
CA THR A 188 27.02 1.57 27.56
C THR A 188 27.73 2.69 28.31
N SER A 189 27.32 3.96 28.14
CA SER A 189 27.83 5.10 28.92
C SER A 189 27.38 5.05 30.39
N LYS A 190 26.35 4.23 30.70
CA LYS A 190 25.83 4.03 32.06
C LYS A 190 26.36 2.76 32.73
N THR A 191 26.96 1.84 31.97
CA THR A 191 27.48 0.56 32.46
C THR A 191 29.02 0.53 32.52
N THR A 192 29.70 1.38 31.74
CA THR A 192 31.16 1.55 31.77
C THR A 192 31.55 2.72 32.68
N GLY A 193 32.35 2.46 33.73
CA GLY A 193 32.89 3.50 34.63
C GLY A 193 32.54 3.37 36.12
N ALA A 194 31.65 2.45 36.52
CA ALA A 194 31.41 2.13 37.92
C ALA A 194 32.31 0.97 38.39
N THR A 195 32.79 1.02 39.64
CA THR A 195 33.52 -0.09 40.29
C THR A 195 32.72 -0.54 41.52
N PRO A 196 32.06 -1.71 41.52
CA PRO A 196 31.97 -2.70 40.44
C PRO A 196 31.12 -2.23 39.23
N PRO A 197 31.29 -2.83 38.04
CA PRO A 197 30.55 -2.44 36.83
C PRO A 197 29.04 -2.47 37.10
N ALA A 198 28.37 -1.36 36.78
CA ALA A 198 26.94 -1.24 36.98
C ALA A 198 26.22 -2.10 35.93
N SER A 199 25.64 -3.21 36.38
CA SER A 199 24.80 -4.06 35.55
C SER A 199 23.34 -3.61 35.60
N ALA A 200 22.69 -3.59 34.44
CA ALA A 200 21.25 -3.42 34.39
C ALA A 200 20.57 -4.75 34.77
N ASN A 201 19.79 -4.70 35.85
CA ASN A 201 18.89 -5.78 36.23
C ASN A 201 17.46 -5.30 36.00
N PHE A 202 16.70 -6.01 35.17
CA PHE A 202 15.33 -5.64 34.87
C PHE A 202 14.49 -6.89 34.59
N LYS A 203 13.17 -6.72 34.62
CA LYS A 203 12.21 -7.77 34.30
C LYS A 203 11.53 -7.40 32.99
N LEU A 204 11.39 -8.38 32.11
CA LEU A 204 10.73 -8.23 30.82
C LEU A 204 9.58 -9.23 30.72
N THR A 205 8.43 -8.73 30.32
CA THR A 205 7.23 -9.51 30.00
C THR A 205 6.77 -9.12 28.61
N VAL A 206 6.40 -10.08 27.78
CA VAL A 206 5.90 -9.86 26.42
C VAL A 206 4.47 -10.39 26.35
N GLY A 207 3.50 -9.50 26.11
CA GLY A 207 2.07 -9.83 26.15
C GLY A 207 1.65 -10.44 27.50
N ASP A 208 0.84 -11.49 27.46
CA ASP A 208 0.44 -12.29 28.64
C ASP A 208 1.48 -13.38 29.01
N GLY A 209 2.71 -13.24 28.52
CA GLY A 209 3.80 -14.19 28.71
C GLY A 209 4.35 -14.23 30.14
N LYS A 210 5.31 -15.13 30.36
CA LYS A 210 5.98 -15.24 31.66
C LYS A 210 7.00 -14.10 31.82
N GLU A 211 7.04 -13.53 33.02
CA GLU A 211 8.08 -12.57 33.40
C GLU A 211 9.46 -13.24 33.40
N VAL A 212 10.41 -12.65 32.69
CA VAL A 212 11.80 -13.10 32.64
C VAL A 212 12.69 -12.03 33.26
N SER A 213 13.51 -12.44 34.22
CA SER A 213 14.51 -11.56 34.84
C SER A 213 15.79 -11.57 34.03
N PHE A 214 16.24 -10.37 33.64
CA PHE A 214 17.52 -10.10 33.03
C PHE A 214 18.45 -9.58 34.12
N ILE A 215 19.59 -10.23 34.28
CA ILE A 215 20.54 -9.96 35.36
C ILE A 215 21.91 -9.78 34.73
N GLY A 216 22.65 -8.74 35.11
CA GLY A 216 24.03 -8.61 34.64
C GLY A 216 24.16 -8.04 33.21
N VAL A 217 23.16 -7.35 32.68
CA VAL A 217 23.23 -6.80 31.31
C VAL A 217 24.13 -5.58 31.28
N ASN A 218 25.24 -5.67 30.55
CA ASN A 218 26.31 -4.66 30.55
C ASN A 218 26.50 -4.01 29.17
N ASP A 219 26.12 -4.72 28.10
CA ASP A 219 26.26 -4.30 26.72
C ASP A 219 25.15 -4.92 25.84
N ASN A 220 25.09 -4.49 24.57
CA ASN A 220 24.09 -5.02 23.64
C ASN A 220 24.27 -6.53 23.36
N ALA A 221 25.49 -7.07 23.49
CA ALA A 221 25.78 -8.48 23.28
C ALA A 221 25.20 -9.35 24.40
N SER A 222 25.48 -9.02 25.66
CA SER A 222 24.91 -9.69 26.85
C SER A 222 23.38 -9.58 26.90
N LEU A 223 22.82 -8.44 26.47
CA LEU A 223 21.38 -8.30 26.30
C LEU A 223 20.84 -9.26 25.23
N ALA A 224 21.49 -9.31 24.07
CA ALA A 224 21.07 -10.16 22.96
C ALA A 224 21.17 -11.65 23.30
N ASP A 225 22.22 -12.06 24.02
CA ASP A 225 22.40 -13.44 24.47
C ASP A 225 21.31 -13.85 25.47
N GLN A 226 20.98 -12.98 26.44
CA GLN A 226 19.89 -13.24 27.37
C GLN A 226 18.51 -13.24 26.69
N LEU A 227 18.30 -12.38 25.68
CA LEU A 227 17.09 -12.37 24.88
C LEU A 227 16.97 -13.64 24.04
N LYS A 228 18.07 -14.09 23.40
CA LYS A 228 18.11 -15.35 22.63
C LYS A 228 17.88 -16.55 23.54
N SER A 229 18.52 -16.61 24.70
CA SER A 229 18.37 -17.69 25.68
C SER A 229 16.93 -17.78 26.22
N ASN A 230 16.24 -16.65 26.39
CA ASN A 230 14.86 -16.60 26.88
C ASN A 230 13.81 -16.45 25.76
N SER A 231 14.22 -16.50 24.49
CA SER A 231 13.36 -16.30 23.32
C SER A 231 12.12 -17.20 23.32
N ALA A 232 12.29 -18.48 23.66
CA ALA A 232 11.20 -19.45 23.75
C ALA A 232 10.20 -19.14 24.89
N LYS A 233 10.67 -18.57 26.01
CA LYS A 233 9.81 -18.21 27.15
C LYS A 233 9.04 -16.90 26.89
N LEU A 234 9.66 -15.98 26.16
CA LEU A 234 9.10 -14.69 25.79
C LEU A 234 8.30 -14.74 24.47
N GLY A 235 8.42 -15.83 23.71
CA GLY A 235 7.77 -15.97 22.40
C GLY A 235 8.28 -14.99 21.34
N ILE A 236 9.55 -14.56 21.45
CA ILE A 236 10.16 -13.56 20.57
C ILE A 236 11.22 -14.19 19.66
N SER A 237 11.43 -13.59 18.49
CA SER A 237 12.62 -13.84 17.67
C SER A 237 13.59 -12.68 17.85
N VAL A 238 14.87 -13.00 18.02
CA VAL A 238 15.91 -12.00 18.29
C VAL A 238 16.88 -11.98 17.12
N ASN A 239 16.90 -10.86 16.41
CA ASN A 239 17.91 -10.58 15.41
C ASN A 239 18.94 -9.62 16.01
N TYR A 240 20.17 -10.12 16.21
CA TYR A 240 21.30 -9.36 16.75
C TYR A 240 22.49 -9.54 15.82
#